data_AF-X6M1Y0-F1
#
_entry.id   AF-X6M1Y0-F1
#
_cell.length_a   1.000
_cell.length_b   1.000
_cell.length_c   1.000
_cell.angle_alpha   90.00
_cell.angle_beta   90.00
_cell.angle_gamma   90.00
#
_symmetry.space_group_name_H-M   'P 1'
#
loop_
_entity.id
_entity.type
_entity.pdbx_description
1 polymer ?
#
loop_
_entity_poly.entity_id
_entity_poly.type
_entity_poly.pdbx_seq_one_letter_code
_entity_poly.pdbx_strand_id
1 'polypeptide(L)'
;VCFNDYKLCFFQDRSKDKIQFGNCCDTGLLDDQSSIKWNNYKHISLAYEMAVQSMVLLENVGNTLPFKRSEMNQTIWAIVGPCANNSVCYRGDYTAEPESIISPYLAFVSEFNASNVLYAPGCVDTACSELNPEMVDALLNVVKQADVVIYVGGISTQQETEGIDRSKIELPSNQSVLYHKMYD
;
A
#
# COMPACT_ATOMS: atom_id res chain seq x y z
N VAL A 1 26.06 18.33 22.44
CA VAL A 1 25.79 18.96 23.75
C VAL A 1 25.93 20.48 23.65
N CYS A 2 24.80 21.19 23.69
CA CYS A 2 24.76 22.65 23.90
C CYS A 2 25.17 22.91 25.36
N PHE A 3 26.41 23.35 25.58
CA PHE A 3 26.87 23.81 26.89
C PHE A 3 27.08 25.33 26.79
N ASN A 4 26.50 26.07 27.74
CA ASN A 4 26.63 27.52 27.96
C ASN A 4 25.96 28.46 26.94
N ASP A 5 24.67 28.23 26.63
CA ASP A 5 23.75 29.17 25.96
C ASP A 5 24.28 29.82 24.67
N TYR A 6 23.73 29.37 23.54
CA TYR A 6 23.94 29.85 22.17
C TYR A 6 25.14 29.24 21.42
N LYS A 7 24.86 28.16 20.67
CA LYS A 7 25.61 27.89 19.44
C LYS A 7 24.87 28.57 18.29
N LEU A 8 25.51 29.59 17.72
CA LEU A 8 25.00 30.32 16.57
C LEU A 8 25.17 29.44 15.33
N CYS A 9 24.06 29.02 14.73
CA CYS A 9 24.08 28.36 13.42
C CYS A 9 23.87 29.40 12.32
N PHE A 10 24.65 29.24 11.26
CA PHE A 10 24.49 29.99 10.03
C PHE A 10 23.41 29.32 9.20
N PHE A 11 22.26 29.96 9.06
CA PHE A 11 21.27 29.58 8.07
C PHE A 11 21.34 30.60 6.94
N GLN A 12 21.73 30.15 5.75
CA GLN A 12 21.61 30.98 4.55
C GLN A 12 20.12 31.03 4.18
N ASP A 13 19.44 32.11 4.58
CA ASP A 13 18.07 32.36 4.16
C ASP A 13 18.09 32.90 2.73
N ARG A 14 17.98 31.99 1.77
CA ARG A 14 17.93 32.31 0.34
C ARG A 14 16.68 33.10 -0.06
N SER A 15 15.65 33.20 0.79
CA SER A 15 14.47 34.02 0.52
C SER A 15 14.69 35.52 0.78
N LYS A 16 15.72 35.86 1.57
CA LYS A 16 16.03 37.24 1.96
C LYS A 16 17.40 37.71 1.50
N ASP A 17 18.17 36.88 0.78
CA ASP A 17 19.60 37.08 0.49
C ASP A 17 20.38 37.53 1.73
N LYS A 18 20.01 37.00 2.90
CA LYS A 18 20.57 37.38 4.20
C LYS A 18 20.99 36.14 4.97
N ILE A 19 22.09 36.26 5.67
CA ILE A 19 22.49 35.28 6.68
C ILE A 19 21.59 35.50 7.89
N GLN A 20 20.80 34.50 8.25
CA GLN A 20 20.07 34.49 9.51
C GLN A 20 20.90 33.74 10.55
N PHE A 21 21.07 34.37 11.71
CA PHE A 21 21.67 33.77 12.88
C PHE A 21 20.55 33.19 13.74
N GLY A 22 20.47 31.86 13.80
CA GLY A 22 19.51 31.14 14.63
C GLY A 22 20.21 30.33 15.70
N ASN A 23 19.54 30.10 16.83
CA ASN A 23 20.03 29.18 17.84
C ASN A 23 19.87 27.73 17.33
N CYS A 24 20.97 27.02 17.08
CA CYS A 24 20.91 25.63 16.61
C CYS A 24 20.18 24.71 17.61
N CYS A 25 20.15 25.11 18.89
CA CYS A 25 19.56 24.30 19.94
C CYS A 25 18.02 24.33 19.88
N ASP A 26 17.39 25.34 19.26
CA ASP A 26 15.92 25.42 19.17
C ASP A 26 15.34 24.43 18.14
N THR A 27 16.13 24.05 17.13
CA THR A 27 15.75 23.05 16.12
C THR A 27 16.23 21.65 16.47
N GLY A 28 16.96 21.48 17.58
CA GLY A 28 17.60 20.22 17.95
C GLY A 28 18.66 19.72 16.95
N LEU A 29 19.17 20.61 16.08
CA LEU A 29 20.11 20.24 15.01
C LEU A 29 21.41 19.62 15.54
N LEU A 30 21.80 19.97 16.76
CA LEU A 30 23.00 19.49 17.44
C LEU A 30 22.72 18.42 18.49
N ASP A 31 21.47 17.95 18.57
CA ASP A 31 21.05 16.92 19.51
C ASP A 31 21.49 15.56 19.01
N ASP A 32 21.87 14.69 19.95
CA ASP A 32 22.19 13.31 19.63
C ASP A 32 20.92 12.53 19.27
N GLN A 33 20.81 12.18 17.98
CA GLN A 33 19.68 11.44 17.44
C GLN A 33 19.79 9.93 17.68
N SER A 34 20.90 9.42 18.25
CA SER A 34 21.15 7.97 18.42
C SER A 34 20.10 7.25 19.28
N SER A 35 19.42 7.98 20.15
CA SER A 35 18.37 7.46 21.02
C SER A 35 16.99 7.35 20.34
N ILE A 36 16.82 7.94 19.15
CA ILE A 36 15.53 7.97 18.46
C ILE A 36 15.26 6.62 17.80
N LYS A 37 14.10 6.05 18.12
CA LYS A 37 13.63 4.79 17.55
C LYS A 37 12.54 5.05 16.52
N TRP A 38 12.95 5.13 15.26
CA TRP A 38 12.04 5.13 14.11
C TRP A 38 11.38 3.76 13.95
N ASN A 39 10.22 3.75 13.29
CA ASN A 39 9.46 2.55 12.96
C ASN A 39 9.25 1.54 14.12
N ASN A 40 9.03 2.04 15.33
CA ASN A 40 8.76 1.17 16.47
C ASN A 40 7.29 0.66 16.46
N TYR A 41 6.99 -0.34 17.29
CA TYR A 41 5.67 -0.95 17.37
C TYR A 41 4.52 0.05 17.55
N LYS A 42 4.71 1.14 18.31
CA LYS A 42 3.64 2.15 18.50
C LYS A 42 3.33 2.90 17.21
N HIS A 43 4.35 3.20 16.40
CA HIS A 43 4.15 3.85 15.11
C HIS A 43 3.44 2.92 14.14
N ILE A 44 3.86 1.65 14.08
CA ILE A 44 3.26 0.62 13.22
C ILE A 44 1.79 0.38 13.61
N SER A 45 1.50 0.23 14.92
CA SER A 45 0.14 0.04 15.41
C SER A 45 -0.77 1.23 15.10
N LEU A 46 -0.28 2.47 15.26
CA LEU A 46 -1.05 3.66 14.91
C LEU A 46 -1.29 3.75 13.40
N ALA A 47 -0.28 3.48 12.58
CA ALA A 47 -0.44 3.47 11.12
C ALA A 47 -1.46 2.41 10.67
N TYR A 48 -1.44 1.22 11.28
CA TYR A 48 -2.43 0.17 11.05
C TYR A 48 -3.84 0.62 11.46
N GLU A 49 -4.00 1.21 12.64
CA GLU A 49 -5.30 1.72 13.12
C GLU A 49 -5.86 2.78 12.17
N MET A 50 -5.04 3.73 11.73
CA MET A 50 -5.45 4.77 10.77
C MET A 50 -5.83 4.16 9.42
N ALA A 51 -5.08 3.18 8.92
CA ALA A 51 -5.41 2.48 7.68
C ALA A 51 -6.79 1.81 7.79
N VAL A 52 -7.05 1.08 8.87
CA VAL A 52 -8.35 0.42 9.11
C VAL A 52 -9.49 1.45 9.21
N GLN A 53 -9.28 2.57 9.91
CA GLN A 53 -10.30 3.61 10.09
C GLN A 53 -10.58 4.41 8.80
N SER A 54 -9.62 4.48 7.88
CA SER A 54 -9.75 5.21 6.62
C SER A 54 -10.49 4.46 5.51
N MET A 55 -10.69 3.14 5.67
CA MET A 55 -11.36 2.33 4.64
C MET A 55 -12.86 2.65 4.57
N VAL A 56 -13.38 2.72 3.34
CA VAL A 56 -14.79 2.98 3.07
C VAL A 56 -15.41 1.75 2.41
N LEU A 57 -16.41 1.15 3.06
CA LEU A 57 -17.21 0.08 2.49
C LEU A 57 -18.28 0.68 1.57
N LEU A 58 -18.11 0.50 0.25
CA LEU A 58 -19.03 1.05 -0.75
C LEU A 58 -20.26 0.16 -0.97
N GLU A 59 -20.07 -1.16 -0.98
CA GLU A 59 -21.13 -2.13 -1.25
C GLU A 59 -20.90 -3.41 -0.43
N ASN A 60 -21.99 -4.01 0.06
CA ASN A 60 -21.96 -5.30 0.75
C ASN A 60 -23.24 -6.08 0.49
N VAL A 61 -23.31 -6.71 -0.68
CA VAL A 61 -24.45 -7.53 -1.08
C VAL A 61 -24.49 -8.81 -0.23
N GLY A 62 -25.68 -9.15 0.26
CA GLY A 62 -25.92 -10.40 0.99
C GLY A 62 -25.23 -10.49 2.36
N ASN A 63 -24.72 -9.38 2.91
CA ASN A 63 -23.88 -9.37 4.11
C ASN A 63 -22.66 -10.30 3.99
N THR A 64 -22.05 -10.32 2.80
CA THR A 64 -20.85 -11.14 2.52
C THR A 64 -19.69 -10.79 3.46
N LEU A 65 -19.56 -9.51 3.82
CA LEU A 65 -18.58 -9.02 4.79
C LEU A 65 -19.25 -8.65 6.13
N PRO A 66 -18.56 -8.83 7.28
CA PRO A 66 -17.24 -9.42 7.43
C PRO A 66 -17.27 -10.96 7.41
N PHE A 67 -16.17 -11.57 6.98
CA PHE A 67 -16.00 -13.02 7.05
C PHE A 67 -15.95 -13.48 8.51
N LYS A 68 -16.70 -14.54 8.84
CA LYS A 68 -16.62 -15.16 10.16
C LYS A 68 -15.43 -16.12 10.20
N ARG A 69 -14.35 -15.72 10.87
CA ARG A 69 -13.10 -16.49 10.93
C ARG A 69 -13.28 -17.97 11.26
N SER A 70 -14.17 -18.31 12.20
CA SER A 70 -14.47 -19.69 12.60
C SER A 70 -15.00 -20.56 11.45
N GLU A 71 -15.63 -19.97 10.45
CA GLU A 71 -16.22 -20.64 9.29
C GLU A 71 -15.23 -20.74 8.12
N MET A 72 -14.07 -20.06 8.19
CA MET A 72 -13.14 -19.90 7.07
C MET A 72 -11.88 -20.79 7.12
N ASN A 73 -11.78 -21.72 8.07
CA ASN A 73 -10.57 -22.53 8.27
C ASN A 73 -10.24 -23.47 7.11
N GLN A 74 -11.23 -23.84 6.28
CA GLN A 74 -11.06 -24.73 5.13
C GLN A 74 -11.25 -24.01 3.79
N THR A 75 -11.54 -22.71 3.83
CA THR A 75 -11.78 -21.89 2.65
C THR A 75 -10.51 -21.79 1.81
N ILE A 76 -10.63 -22.06 0.52
CA ILE A 76 -9.60 -21.76 -0.48
C ILE A 76 -9.80 -20.32 -0.92
N TRP A 77 -8.79 -19.49 -0.66
CA TRP A 77 -8.77 -18.06 -0.97
C TRP A 77 -8.00 -17.81 -2.26
N ALA A 78 -8.59 -17.10 -3.21
CA ALA A 78 -7.87 -16.55 -4.36
C ALA A 78 -7.61 -15.07 -4.13
N ILE A 79 -6.35 -14.69 -3.87
CA ILE A 79 -5.93 -13.29 -3.72
C ILE A 79 -5.35 -12.84 -5.06
N VAL A 80 -6.15 -12.09 -5.83
CA VAL A 80 -5.90 -11.86 -7.26
C VAL A 80 -5.89 -10.38 -7.62
N GLY A 81 -5.34 -10.05 -8.79
CA GLY A 81 -5.27 -8.68 -9.31
C GLY A 81 -3.90 -8.01 -9.12
N PRO A 82 -3.65 -6.91 -9.85
CA PRO A 82 -2.31 -6.34 -9.97
C PRO A 82 -1.79 -5.69 -8.68
N CYS A 83 -2.67 -5.46 -7.69
CA CYS A 83 -2.31 -4.92 -6.37
C CYS A 83 -2.28 -5.97 -5.26
N ALA A 84 -2.56 -7.24 -5.55
CA ALA A 84 -2.61 -8.30 -4.55
C ALA A 84 -1.26 -8.55 -3.85
N ASN A 85 -0.15 -8.36 -4.57
CA ASN A 85 1.21 -8.49 -4.03
C ASN A 85 2.19 -7.48 -4.66
N ASN A 86 1.79 -6.20 -4.79
CA ASN A 86 2.59 -5.17 -5.43
C ASN A 86 2.68 -3.91 -4.56
N SER A 87 3.91 -3.56 -4.13
CA SER A 87 4.12 -2.47 -3.18
C SER A 87 3.84 -1.08 -3.66
N VAL A 88 3.81 -0.88 -4.98
CA VAL A 88 3.48 0.41 -5.56
C VAL A 88 2.02 0.80 -5.25
N CYS A 89 1.13 -0.16 -5.03
CA CYS A 89 -0.31 0.09 -4.79
C CYS A 89 -0.64 0.66 -3.41
N TYR A 90 0.19 0.40 -2.40
CA TYR A 90 -0.13 0.74 -1.00
C TYR A 90 0.87 1.70 -0.37
N ARG A 91 1.80 2.25 -1.16
CA ARG A 91 2.67 3.33 -0.72
C ARG A 91 1.97 4.68 -0.85
N GLY A 92 1.51 5.02 -2.05
CA GLY A 92 1.15 6.40 -2.40
C GLY A 92 2.36 7.20 -2.91
N ASP A 93 2.17 8.49 -3.16
CA ASP A 93 3.14 9.33 -3.88
C ASP A 93 4.23 9.94 -2.96
N TYR A 94 3.82 10.52 -1.83
CA TYR A 94 4.74 11.17 -0.88
C TYR A 94 5.26 10.22 0.20
N THR A 95 5.99 9.18 -0.22
CA THR A 95 6.42 8.10 0.69
C THR A 95 7.93 7.89 0.63
N ALA A 96 8.55 7.74 1.80
CA ALA A 96 9.88 7.16 1.88
C ALA A 96 9.83 5.65 1.62
N GLU A 97 10.99 5.01 1.44
CA GLU A 97 11.05 3.55 1.40
C GLU A 97 10.71 2.97 2.78
N PRO A 98 9.65 2.17 2.91
CA PRO A 98 9.28 1.59 4.20
C PRO A 98 10.23 0.45 4.56
N GLU A 99 10.50 0.28 5.87
CA GLU A 99 11.35 -0.82 6.36
C GLU A 99 10.70 -2.20 6.15
N SER A 100 9.37 -2.26 6.17
CA SER A 100 8.61 -3.47 5.87
C SER A 100 7.25 -3.14 5.29
N ILE A 101 6.74 -4.02 4.44
CA ILE A 101 5.35 -3.98 3.99
C ILE A 101 4.76 -5.37 3.93
N ILE A 102 3.52 -5.50 4.38
CA ILE A 102 2.73 -6.71 4.27
C ILE A 102 1.68 -6.48 3.18
N SER A 103 1.82 -7.16 2.05
CA SER A 103 0.83 -7.11 0.97
C SER A 103 -0.46 -7.84 1.37
N PRO A 104 -1.60 -7.58 0.69
CA PRO A 104 -2.82 -8.35 0.91
C PRO A 104 -2.60 -9.87 0.81
N TYR A 105 -1.87 -10.34 -0.21
CA TYR A 105 -1.52 -11.77 -0.31
C TYR A 105 -0.77 -12.28 0.92
N LEU A 106 0.28 -11.58 1.35
CA LEU A 106 1.06 -11.99 2.52
C LEU A 106 0.25 -11.93 3.82
N ALA A 107 -0.65 -10.95 3.95
CA ALA A 107 -1.55 -10.85 5.09
C ALA A 107 -2.46 -12.09 5.19
N PHE A 108 -3.05 -12.53 4.07
CA PHE A 108 -3.86 -13.75 4.04
C PHE A 108 -3.03 -15.01 4.30
N VAL A 109 -1.82 -15.12 3.75
CA VAL A 109 -0.90 -16.24 4.04
C VAL A 109 -0.52 -16.28 5.53
N SER A 110 -0.39 -15.14 6.19
CA SER A 110 -0.08 -15.07 7.63
C SER A 110 -1.27 -15.39 8.53
N GLU A 111 -2.49 -15.14 8.06
CA GLU A 111 -3.73 -15.25 8.85
C GLU A 111 -4.42 -16.61 8.68
N PHE A 112 -4.27 -17.24 7.52
CA PHE A 112 -4.87 -18.52 7.15
C PHE A 112 -3.81 -19.59 6.82
N ASN A 113 -4.24 -20.81 6.55
CA ASN A 113 -3.31 -21.85 6.08
C ASN A 113 -2.77 -21.46 4.70
N ALA A 114 -1.46 -21.28 4.58
CA ALA A 114 -0.79 -20.90 3.34
C ALA A 114 -1.13 -21.80 2.14
N SER A 115 -1.35 -23.11 2.37
CA SER A 115 -1.75 -24.04 1.31
C SER A 115 -3.14 -23.77 0.74
N ASN A 116 -3.97 -23.01 1.45
CA ASN A 116 -5.31 -22.62 1.01
C ASN A 116 -5.34 -21.21 0.41
N VAL A 117 -4.19 -20.53 0.27
CA VAL A 117 -4.13 -19.17 -0.29
C VAL A 117 -3.46 -19.23 -1.66
N LEU A 118 -4.26 -19.09 -2.70
CA LEU A 118 -3.84 -19.02 -4.09
C LEU A 118 -3.62 -17.55 -4.50
N TYR A 119 -2.70 -17.35 -5.44
CA TYR A 119 -2.32 -16.02 -5.91
C TYR A 119 -2.20 -15.98 -7.43
N ALA A 120 -2.77 -14.95 -8.06
CA ALA A 120 -2.56 -14.65 -9.47
C ALA A 120 -2.78 -13.15 -9.75
N PRO A 121 -1.79 -12.42 -10.28
CA PRO A 121 -1.91 -10.98 -10.48
C PRO A 121 -2.78 -10.60 -11.69
N GLY A 122 -2.89 -11.48 -12.69
CA GLY A 122 -3.66 -11.24 -13.93
C GLY A 122 -3.05 -10.22 -14.90
N CYS A 123 -2.34 -9.22 -14.38
CA CYS A 123 -1.60 -8.21 -15.12
C CYS A 123 -0.18 -8.06 -14.56
N VAL A 124 0.76 -7.61 -15.39
CA VAL A 124 2.17 -7.41 -15.00
C VAL A 124 2.29 -6.31 -13.94
N ASP A 125 1.50 -5.25 -14.10
CA ASP A 125 1.48 -4.08 -13.24
C ASP A 125 0.07 -3.50 -13.10
N THR A 126 -0.04 -2.41 -12.34
CA THR A 126 -1.29 -1.68 -12.12
C THR A 126 -1.79 -0.94 -13.35
N ALA A 127 -0.91 -0.58 -14.28
CA ALA A 127 -1.34 0.04 -15.54
C ALA A 127 -2.15 -0.95 -16.37
N CYS A 128 -1.79 -2.24 -16.33
CA CYS A 128 -2.52 -3.32 -16.97
C CYS A 128 -2.80 -2.99 -18.46
N SER A 129 -1.79 -2.39 -19.10
CA SER A 129 -1.86 -1.85 -20.47
C SER A 129 -2.14 -2.94 -21.50
N GLU A 130 -1.62 -4.15 -21.26
CA GLU A 130 -1.80 -5.32 -22.12
C GLU A 130 -2.22 -6.53 -21.29
N LEU A 131 -3.05 -7.40 -21.88
CA LEU A 131 -3.42 -8.68 -21.29
C LEU A 131 -2.54 -9.77 -21.88
N ASN A 132 -1.65 -10.33 -21.06
CA ASN A 132 -0.94 -11.55 -21.40
C ASN A 132 -1.90 -12.75 -21.23
N PRO A 133 -2.22 -13.50 -22.30
CA PRO A 133 -3.13 -14.64 -22.22
C PRO A 133 -2.75 -15.67 -21.15
N GLU A 134 -1.46 -15.95 -20.97
CA GLU A 134 -0.99 -16.91 -19.97
C GLU A 134 -1.28 -16.45 -18.54
N MET A 135 -1.14 -15.15 -18.27
CA MET A 135 -1.45 -14.58 -16.95
C MET A 135 -2.96 -14.54 -16.69
N VAL A 136 -3.75 -14.28 -17.74
CA VAL A 136 -5.21 -14.34 -17.67
C VAL A 136 -5.65 -15.78 -17.37
N ASP A 137 -5.13 -16.77 -18.10
CA ASP A 137 -5.47 -18.17 -17.88
C ASP A 137 -5.05 -18.65 -16.50
N ALA A 138 -3.87 -18.25 -16.01
CA ALA A 138 -3.42 -18.53 -14.65
C ALA A 138 -4.38 -17.94 -13.60
N LEU A 139 -4.82 -16.70 -13.79
CA LEU A 139 -5.81 -16.06 -12.91
C LEU A 139 -7.13 -16.81 -12.92
N LEU A 140 -7.67 -17.14 -14.09
CA LEU A 140 -8.93 -17.88 -14.21
C LEU A 140 -8.84 -19.28 -13.60
N ASN A 141 -7.69 -19.95 -13.71
CA ASN A 141 -7.46 -21.24 -13.07
C ASN A 141 -7.46 -21.13 -11.55
N VAL A 142 -6.86 -20.09 -10.98
CA VAL A 142 -6.89 -19.82 -9.53
C VAL A 142 -8.32 -19.52 -9.06
N VAL A 143 -9.04 -18.68 -9.79
CA VAL A 143 -10.43 -18.30 -9.48
C VAL A 143 -11.35 -19.53 -9.45
N LYS A 144 -11.22 -20.44 -10.42
CA LYS A 144 -12.02 -21.68 -10.49
C LYS A 144 -11.80 -22.66 -9.34
N GLN A 145 -10.66 -22.57 -8.65
CA GLN A 145 -10.31 -23.46 -7.55
C GLN A 145 -10.69 -22.90 -6.18
N ALA A 146 -11.03 -21.61 -6.10
CA ALA A 146 -11.25 -20.91 -4.85
C ALA A 146 -12.73 -20.88 -4.44
N ASP A 147 -12.96 -20.94 -3.14
CA ASP A 147 -14.27 -20.71 -2.54
C ASP A 147 -14.57 -19.22 -2.45
N VAL A 148 -13.53 -18.40 -2.22
CA VAL A 148 -13.64 -16.95 -2.11
C VAL A 148 -12.54 -16.27 -2.91
N VAL A 149 -12.93 -15.31 -3.74
CA VAL A 149 -12.02 -14.49 -4.54
C VAL A 149 -11.94 -13.09 -3.95
N ILE A 150 -10.73 -12.64 -3.64
CA ILE A 150 -10.40 -11.28 -3.22
C ILE A 150 -9.63 -10.62 -4.35
N TYR A 151 -10.32 -9.77 -5.11
CA TYR A 151 -9.67 -8.95 -6.13
C TYR A 151 -9.11 -7.68 -5.52
N VAL A 152 -7.81 -7.45 -5.72
CA VAL A 152 -7.10 -6.25 -5.29
C VAL A 152 -6.55 -5.55 -6.54
N GLY A 153 -7.18 -4.44 -6.88
CA GLY A 153 -6.82 -3.61 -8.03
C GLY A 153 -7.06 -2.13 -7.73
N GLY A 154 -7.21 -1.34 -8.79
CA GLY A 154 -7.32 0.11 -8.70
C GLY A 154 -6.10 0.80 -9.31
N ILE A 155 -5.71 1.92 -8.73
CA ILE A 155 -4.66 2.79 -9.25
C ILE A 155 -3.42 2.80 -8.35
N SER A 156 -2.30 3.25 -8.90
CA SER A 156 -1.08 3.53 -8.18
C SER A 156 -0.40 4.79 -8.74
N THR A 157 0.82 5.08 -8.27
CA THR A 157 1.65 6.18 -8.80
C THR A 157 2.00 6.05 -10.29
N GLN A 158 1.74 4.89 -10.90
CA GLN A 158 1.83 4.69 -12.34
C GLN A 158 0.70 5.39 -13.13
N GLN A 159 -0.44 5.68 -12.49
CA GLN A 159 -1.56 6.36 -13.14
C GLN A 159 -1.70 7.81 -12.66
N GLU A 160 -1.41 8.09 -11.40
CA GLU A 160 -1.48 9.44 -10.83
C GLU A 160 -0.30 9.74 -9.91
N THR A 161 0.40 10.83 -10.16
CA THR A 161 1.50 11.34 -9.32
C THR A 161 1.71 12.82 -9.62
N GLU A 162 2.55 13.51 -8.88
CA GLU A 162 2.93 14.89 -9.13
C GLU A 162 3.32 15.13 -10.61
N GLY A 163 2.58 16.00 -11.28
CA GLY A 163 2.80 16.32 -12.69
C GLY A 163 2.30 15.28 -13.69
N ILE A 164 1.61 14.22 -13.23
CA ILE A 164 0.98 13.20 -14.06
C ILE A 164 -0.49 13.07 -13.69
N ASP A 165 -1.34 13.79 -14.42
CA ASP A 165 -2.79 13.71 -14.27
C ASP A 165 -3.38 12.54 -15.07
N ARG A 166 -4.43 11.93 -14.50
CA ARG A 166 -5.27 10.98 -15.24
C ARG A 166 -6.20 11.71 -16.19
N SER A 167 -6.33 11.18 -17.41
CA SER A 167 -7.35 11.62 -18.37
C SER A 167 -8.72 10.99 -18.15
N LYS A 168 -8.80 9.96 -17.30
CA LYS A 168 -9.95 9.08 -17.09
C LYS A 168 -10.01 8.61 -15.63
N ILE A 169 -11.22 8.47 -15.09
CA ILE A 169 -11.44 8.11 -13.68
C ILE A 169 -11.82 6.64 -13.48
N GLU A 170 -12.09 5.92 -14.57
CA GLU A 170 -12.39 4.50 -14.58
C GLU A 170 -11.19 3.66 -14.11
N LEU A 171 -11.44 2.37 -13.82
CA LEU A 171 -10.37 1.42 -13.52
C LEU A 171 -9.35 1.39 -14.66
N PRO A 172 -8.04 1.29 -14.36
CA PRO A 172 -7.00 1.34 -15.38
C PRO A 172 -7.15 0.26 -16.44
N SER A 173 -7.11 0.68 -17.71
CA SER A 173 -6.95 -0.16 -18.89
C SER A 173 -7.79 -1.45 -18.83
N ASN A 174 -7.15 -2.61 -18.76
CA ASN A 174 -7.78 -3.91 -18.84
C ASN A 174 -8.12 -4.53 -17.47
N GLN A 175 -7.98 -3.77 -16.37
CA GLN A 175 -8.40 -4.27 -15.05
C GLN A 175 -9.90 -4.56 -15.00
N SER A 176 -10.72 -3.72 -15.65
CA SER A 176 -12.16 -3.94 -15.79
C SER A 176 -12.47 -5.22 -16.58
N VAL A 177 -11.71 -5.48 -17.64
CA VAL A 177 -11.84 -6.71 -18.45
C VAL A 177 -11.49 -7.95 -17.63
N LEU A 178 -10.42 -7.91 -16.84
CA LEU A 178 -10.07 -8.98 -15.90
C LEU A 178 -11.17 -9.20 -14.88
N TYR A 179 -11.69 -8.13 -14.30
CA TYR A 179 -12.79 -8.18 -13.35
C TYR A 179 -13.99 -8.93 -13.93
N HIS A 180 -14.47 -8.52 -15.11
CA HIS A 180 -15.60 -9.18 -15.77
C HIS A 180 -15.33 -10.65 -16.10
N LYS A 181 -14.13 -10.98 -16.60
CA LYS A 181 -13.76 -12.37 -16.91
C LYS A 181 -13.78 -13.32 -15.71
N MET A 182 -13.69 -12.82 -14.48
CA MET A 182 -13.79 -13.66 -13.27
C MET A 182 -15.24 -14.00 -12.89
N TYR A 183 -16.22 -13.23 -13.36
CA TYR A 183 -17.64 -13.47 -13.11
C TYR A 183 -18.31 -14.33 -14.18
N ASP A 184 -17.69 -14.45 -15.35
CA ASP A 184 -18.15 -15.27 -16.47
C ASP A 184 -17.84 -16.77 -16.25
#